data_AF-A0A6J7LC11-F1
#
_entry.id   AF-A0A6J7LC11-F1
#
_cell.length_a   1.000
_cell.length_b   1.000
_cell.length_c   1.000
_cell.angle_alpha   90.00
_cell.angle_beta   90.00
_cell.angle_gamma   90.00
#
_symmetry.space_group_name_H-M   'P 1'
#
loop_
_entity.id
_entity.type
_entity.pdbx_description
1 polymer ?
#
loop_
_entity_poly.entity_id
_entity_poly.type
_entity_poly.pdbx_seq_one_letter_code
_entity_poly.pdbx_strand_id
1 'polypeptide(L)' 'MLKLPHPLAHTREFVIGPWLSIDPNGFIPGIGEIKTVLASLTQKS' A
#
# COMPACT_ATOMS: atom_id res chain seq x y z
N MET A 1 -17.85 1.23 -10.67
CA MET A 1 -18.26 0.78 -9.32
C MET A 1 -17.30 1.34 -8.29
N LEU A 2 -17.81 1.83 -7.16
CA LEU A 2 -16.99 2.29 -6.04
C LEU A 2 -16.68 1.09 -5.13
N LYS A 3 -15.40 0.85 -4.82
CA LYS A 3 -14.95 -0.16 -3.84
C LYS A 3 -13.94 0.49 -2.90
N LEU A 4 -14.15 0.32 -1.60
CA LEU A 4 -13.27 0.83 -0.55
C LEU A 4 -12.91 -0.32 0.42
N PRO A 5 -11.63 -0.49 0.79
CA PRO A 5 -10.46 0.11 0.15
C PRO A 5 -10.38 -0.28 -1.34
N HIS A 6 -9.74 0.57 -2.15
CA HIS A 6 -9.60 0.28 -3.57
C HIS A 6 -8.84 -1.05 -3.76
N PRO A 7 -9.37 -2.03 -4.52
CA PRO A 7 -8.82 -3.38 -4.56
C PRO A 7 -7.34 -3.46 -4.94
N LEU A 8 -6.89 -2.54 -5.80
CA LEU A 8 -5.52 -2.52 -6.32
C LEU A 8 -4.62 -1.45 -5.68
N ALA A 9 -5.04 -0.82 -4.58
CA ALA A 9 -4.20 0.17 -3.92
C ALA A 9 -2.85 -0.44 -3.49
N HIS A 10 -2.89 -1.64 -2.91
CA HIS A 10 -1.72 -2.37 -2.41
C HIS A 10 -0.74 -2.84 -3.49
N THR A 11 -1.09 -2.76 -4.77
CA THR A 11 -0.23 -3.21 -5.88
C THR A 11 0.51 -2.07 -6.55
N ARG A 12 0.33 -0.83 -6.09
CA ARG A 12 0.78 0.38 -6.79
C ARG A 12 1.76 1.15 -5.93
N GLU A 13 3.03 1.15 -6.31
CA GLU A 13 4.08 1.88 -5.61
C GLU A 13 3.75 3.38 -5.48
N PHE A 14 3.27 4.01 -6.55
CA PHE A 14 2.89 5.44 -6.54
C PHE A 14 1.71 5.78 -5.61
N VAL A 15 0.99 4.79 -5.08
CA VAL A 15 -0.02 4.96 -4.03
C VAL A 15 0.61 4.74 -2.66
N ILE A 16 1.38 3.67 -2.51
CA ILE A 16 1.94 3.22 -1.23
C ILE A 16 3.10 4.11 -0.75
N GLY A 17 3.97 4.56 -1.66
CA GLY A 17 5.11 5.44 -1.34
C GLY A 17 4.67 6.77 -0.73
N PRO A 18 3.77 7.54 -1.37
CA PRO A 18 3.23 8.77 -0.78
C PRO A 18 2.48 8.53 0.53
N TRP A 19 1.73 7.43 0.66
CA TRP A 19 1.05 7.09 1.90
C TRP A 19 2.06 6.87 3.03
N LEU A 20 3.11 6.07 2.82
CA LEU A 20 4.14 5.82 3.83
C LEU A 20 4.80 7.11 4.34
N SER A 21 5.00 8.08 3.44
CA SER A 21 5.58 9.38 3.78
C SER A 21 4.70 10.21 4.74
N ILE A 22 3.37 10.08 4.62
CA ILE A 22 2.39 10.80 5.44
C ILE A 22 2.09 10.05 6.73
N ASP A 23 1.92 8.73 6.66
CA ASP A 23 1.60 7.87 7.80
C ASP A 23 2.46 6.58 7.77
N PRO A 24 3.60 6.59 8.48
CA PRO A 24 4.51 5.44 8.53
C PRO A 24 3.90 4.18 9.17
N ASN A 25 2.85 4.34 9.99
CA ASN A 25 2.17 3.25 10.68
C ASN A 25 0.84 2.85 9.99
N GLY A 26 0.59 3.39 8.79
CA GLY A 26 -0.60 3.11 8.02
C GLY A 26 -0.74 1.62 7.68
N PHE A 27 -1.99 1.17 7.58
CA PHE A 27 -2.32 -0.21 7.22
C PHE A 27 -3.49 -0.29 6.24
N ILE A 28 -3.47 -1.32 5.38
CA ILE A 28 -4.58 -1.67 4.51
C ILE A 28 -5.27 -2.90 5.11
N PRO A 29 -6.56 -2.82 5.52
CA PRO A 29 -7.30 -3.96 6.03
C PRO A 29 -7.24 -5.17 5.09
N GLY A 30 -6.90 -6.34 5.64
CA GLY A 30 -6.78 -7.59 4.89
C GLY A 30 -5.51 -7.74 4.03
N ILE A 31 -4.63 -6.72 3.98
CA ILE A 31 -3.35 -6.78 3.27
C ILE A 31 -2.18 -6.65 4.25
N GLY A 32 -2.21 -5.65 5.14
CA GLY A 32 -1.15 -5.41 6.12
C GLY A 32 -0.61 -3.98 6.12
N GLU A 33 0.53 -3.79 6.80
CA GLU A 33 1.18 -2.49 6.98
C GLU A 33 1.78 -1.94 5.68
N ILE A 34 1.66 -0.63 5.47
CA ILE A 34 2.12 0.06 4.25
C ILE A 34 3.62 -0.14 3.99
N LYS A 35 4.46 -0.14 5.04
CA LYS A 35 5.92 -0.40 4.92
C LYS A 35 6.23 -1.80 4.37
N THR A 36 5.49 -2.81 4.80
CA THR A 36 5.65 -4.20 4.38
C THR A 36 5.15 -4.39 2.94
N VAL A 37 4.06 -3.71 2.59
CA VAL A 37 3.54 -3.68 1.22
C VAL A 37 4.56 -3.06 0.28
N LEU A 38 5.14 -1.89 0.62
CA LEU A 38 6.15 -1.23 -0.21
C LEU A 38 7.38 -2.11 -0.42
N ALA A 39 7.91 -2.71 0.67
CA ALA A 39 9.05 -3.63 0.59
C ALA A 39 8.77 -4.83 -0.34
N SER A 40 7.53 -5.33 -0.36
CA SER A 40 7.13 -6.44 -1.24
C SER A 40 7.04 -6.05 -2.72
N LEU A 41 6.74 -4.77 -3.00
CA LEU A 41 6.67 -4.25 -4.37
C LEU A 41 8.06 -4.01 -4.96
N THR A 42 8.99 -3.48 -4.17
CA THR A 42 10.35 -3.19 -4.63
C THR A 42 11.22 -4.44 -4.77
N GLN A 43 10.90 -5.53 -4.06
CA GLN A 43 11.56 -6.83 -4.22
C GLN A 43 11.14 -7.59 -5.49
N LYS A 44 10.05 -7.18 -6.15
CA LYS A 44 9.51 -7.83 -7.35
C LYS A 44 10.08 -7.29 -8.67
N SER A 45 11.11 -6.44 -8.62
CA SER A 45 11.83 -5.91 -9.78
C SER A 45 13.03 -6.74 -10.19
#